data_AF-A0AAD8YAN8-F1
#
_entry.id   AF-A0AAD8YAN8-F1
#
_cell.length_a   1.000
_cell.length_b   1.000
_cell.length_c   1.000
_cell.angle_alpha   90.00
_cell.angle_beta   90.00
_cell.angle_gamma   90.00
#
_symmetry.space_group_name_H-M   'P 1'
#
loop_
_entity.id
_entity.type
_entity.pdbx_description
1 polymer ?
#
loop_
_entity_poly.entity_id
_entity_poly.type
_entity_poly.pdbx_seq_one_letter_code
_entity_poly.pdbx_strand_id
1 'polypeptide(L)'
;MHSSITMKVTLRAYLLFTATCSSARAFYNPHSPSSPSTFLNMSTTSPSTNLSQAKQLISKAISIGAPAYNAGDINKCATVYQDTAKEITSLGIPSALQSELLAEIDNNETSNDNAKAWALRRIFDSIVDYTLPLTPSPEPTIPSVTLEPFTQTQLPNEPLGVMDNVMGGISRGSWISKANTFFGETSLANNGGFASLRWRFPQKQNWSYAKGIYIKGLRHSKPMEHTFRIILKDDNCERVRLANYKVVFANPDQVQDQPLLIPFTEFDQMEQMGNSLVGSPSFNPMVVTEIGIMAIKPTVVGEFQLEFEEWGLYV
;
A
#
# COMPACT_ATOMS: atom_id res chain seq x y z
N MET A 1 39.89 26.81 -44.31
CA MET A 1 39.77 26.25 -42.95
C MET A 1 38.35 25.76 -42.75
N HIS A 2 38.05 24.52 -43.15
CA HIS A 2 36.82 23.79 -42.88
C HIS A 2 37.22 22.32 -42.78
N SER A 3 37.06 21.68 -41.62
CA SER A 3 37.24 20.24 -41.45
C SER A 3 35.88 19.63 -41.13
N SER A 4 35.38 18.81 -42.05
CA SER A 4 34.32 17.82 -41.81
C SER A 4 34.98 16.50 -41.48
N ILE A 5 34.63 15.91 -40.34
CA ILE A 5 35.01 14.53 -40.00
C ILE A 5 33.77 13.66 -40.17
N THR A 6 33.89 12.73 -41.10
CA THR A 6 32.94 11.66 -41.41
C THR A 6 33.28 10.47 -40.53
N MET A 7 32.32 9.87 -39.82
CA MET A 7 32.54 8.60 -39.12
C MET A 7 31.47 7.58 -39.52
N LYS A 8 31.94 6.53 -40.23
CA LYS A 8 31.25 5.28 -40.56
C LYS A 8 31.47 4.26 -39.44
N VAL A 9 30.45 3.54 -38.99
CA VAL A 9 30.52 2.14 -38.50
C VAL A 9 29.12 1.51 -38.68
N THR A 10 28.86 0.71 -39.72
CA THR A 10 28.98 -0.77 -39.87
C THR A 10 27.84 -1.58 -39.25
N LEU A 11 26.95 -2.06 -40.13
CA LEU A 11 25.92 -3.08 -39.93
C LEU A 11 26.55 -4.48 -39.85
N ARG A 12 26.07 -5.37 -38.97
CA ARG A 12 26.29 -6.83 -39.11
C ARG A 12 25.06 -7.63 -38.73
N ALA A 13 24.87 -8.69 -39.50
CA ALA A 13 23.65 -9.45 -39.72
C ALA A 13 23.74 -10.87 -39.11
N TYR A 14 22.56 -11.41 -38.77
CA TYR A 14 22.10 -12.80 -38.83
C TYR A 14 22.89 -13.96 -38.18
N LEU A 15 22.18 -14.74 -37.34
CA LEU A 15 22.24 -16.20 -37.42
C LEU A 15 20.95 -16.84 -36.83
N LEU A 16 20.29 -17.64 -37.67
CA LEU A 16 19.18 -18.54 -37.37
C LEU A 16 19.69 -19.78 -36.60
N PHE A 17 18.86 -20.33 -35.71
CA PHE A 17 19.00 -21.72 -35.27
C PHE A 17 17.65 -22.45 -35.39
N THR A 18 17.72 -23.63 -35.99
CA THR A 18 16.62 -24.50 -36.41
C THR A 18 16.18 -25.47 -35.30
N ALA A 19 14.93 -25.94 -35.45
CA ALA A 19 14.19 -26.85 -34.58
C ALA A 19 14.79 -28.26 -34.41
N THR A 20 14.34 -28.98 -33.37
CA THR A 20 13.91 -30.38 -33.52
C THR A 20 12.96 -30.80 -32.38
N CYS A 21 11.95 -31.56 -32.78
CA CYS A 21 10.87 -32.13 -31.98
C CYS A 21 11.25 -33.59 -31.63
N SER A 22 10.88 -34.08 -30.44
CA SER A 22 10.75 -35.52 -30.19
C SER A 22 9.68 -35.81 -29.16
N SER A 23 8.76 -36.67 -29.58
CA SER A 23 7.61 -37.22 -28.87
C SER A 23 8.00 -38.55 -28.24
N ALA A 24 7.53 -38.81 -27.02
CA ALA A 24 7.40 -40.17 -26.50
C ALA A 24 6.20 -40.25 -25.54
N ARG A 25 5.14 -40.93 -25.99
CA ARG A 25 4.02 -41.42 -25.17
C ARG A 25 4.42 -42.76 -24.54
N ALA A 26 4.01 -43.00 -23.29
CA ALA A 26 3.93 -44.36 -22.74
C ALA A 26 3.03 -44.46 -21.49
N PHE A 27 1.87 -45.10 -21.69
CA PHE A 27 1.17 -46.07 -20.85
C PHE A 27 0.56 -45.70 -19.47
N TYR A 28 -0.77 -45.82 -19.46
CA TYR A 28 -1.69 -46.01 -18.33
C TYR A 28 -1.56 -47.42 -17.72
N ASN A 29 -1.73 -47.56 -16.40
CA ASN A 29 -2.37 -48.74 -15.80
C ASN A 29 -3.00 -48.40 -14.41
N PRO A 30 -4.18 -48.95 -14.03
CA PRO A 30 -4.94 -48.54 -12.84
C PRO A 30 -4.92 -49.54 -11.66
N HIS A 31 -5.43 -49.06 -10.51
CA HIS A 31 -5.92 -49.77 -9.30
C HIS A 31 -4.94 -50.12 -8.15
N SER A 32 -5.09 -49.43 -7.00
CA SER A 32 -5.55 -50.03 -5.73
C SER A 32 -5.81 -48.97 -4.63
N PRO A 33 -6.65 -49.25 -3.61
CA PRO A 33 -7.27 -48.26 -2.72
C PRO A 33 -6.70 -48.22 -1.28
N SER A 34 -7.21 -47.26 -0.49
CA SER A 34 -7.23 -47.14 0.99
C SER A 34 -6.21 -46.21 1.68
N SER A 35 -6.71 -45.05 2.16
CA SER A 35 -6.80 -44.67 3.59
C SER A 35 -7.21 -43.21 3.73
N PRO A 36 -8.14 -42.84 4.64
CA PRO A 36 -8.51 -41.44 4.86
C PRO A 36 -7.49 -40.80 5.80
N SER A 37 -6.61 -39.97 5.25
CA SER A 37 -5.79 -39.09 6.08
C SER A 37 -6.67 -37.97 6.62
N THR A 38 -6.98 -38.07 7.90
CA THR A 38 -7.53 -37.01 8.73
C THR A 38 -6.61 -35.80 8.66
N PHE A 39 -6.89 -34.85 7.78
CA PHE A 39 -6.23 -33.56 7.79
C PHE A 39 -6.75 -32.79 9.00
N LEU A 40 -5.92 -32.75 10.05
CA LEU A 40 -6.00 -31.75 11.10
C LEU A 40 -6.05 -30.36 10.45
N ASN A 41 -7.16 -29.65 10.66
CA ASN A 41 -7.28 -28.22 10.43
C ASN A 41 -6.17 -27.51 11.22
N MET A 42 -5.03 -27.25 10.60
CA MET A 42 -4.22 -26.12 11.01
C MET A 42 -4.98 -24.87 10.57
N SER A 43 -5.60 -24.21 11.55
CA SER A 43 -6.17 -22.88 11.38
C SER A 43 -5.06 -21.93 10.97
N THR A 44 -4.85 -21.77 9.66
CA THR A 44 -4.07 -20.68 9.08
C THR A 44 -4.91 -19.42 9.27
N THR A 45 -4.81 -18.77 10.43
CA THR A 45 -5.39 -17.45 10.63
C THR A 45 -4.80 -16.49 9.60
N SER A 46 -5.67 -15.74 8.92
CA SER A 46 -5.26 -14.77 7.92
C SER A 46 -4.41 -13.67 8.56
N PRO A 47 -3.48 -13.04 7.81
CA PRO A 47 -2.70 -11.89 8.28
C PRO A 47 -3.56 -10.75 8.84
N SER A 48 -4.78 -10.58 8.32
CA SER A 48 -5.77 -9.61 8.83
C SER A 48 -6.27 -9.95 10.25
N THR A 49 -6.49 -11.23 10.54
CA THR A 49 -6.93 -11.68 11.87
C THR A 49 -5.81 -11.49 12.90
N ASN A 50 -4.58 -11.87 12.53
CA ASN A 50 -3.41 -11.73 13.39
C ASN A 50 -3.09 -10.26 13.70
N LEU A 51 -3.18 -9.38 12.70
CA LEU A 51 -3.01 -7.94 12.91
C LEU A 51 -4.09 -7.36 13.81
N SER A 52 -5.36 -7.74 13.63
CA SER A 52 -6.46 -7.30 14.51
C SER A 52 -6.22 -7.71 15.97
N GLN A 53 -5.80 -8.96 16.19
CA GLN A 53 -5.43 -9.46 17.52
C GLN A 53 -4.24 -8.68 18.10
N ALA A 54 -3.21 -8.40 17.31
CA ALA A 54 -2.07 -7.59 17.75
C ALA A 54 -2.51 -6.19 18.19
N LYS A 55 -3.38 -5.51 17.43
CA LYS A 55 -3.93 -4.19 17.79
C LYS A 55 -4.72 -4.22 19.11
N GLN A 56 -5.47 -5.30 19.38
CA GLN A 56 -6.19 -5.48 20.63
C GLN A 56 -5.23 -5.66 21.83
N LEU A 57 -4.19 -6.48 21.68
CA LEU A 57 -3.16 -6.66 22.70
C LEU A 57 -2.45 -5.33 23.02
N ILE A 58 -2.07 -4.57 21.98
CA ILE A 58 -1.46 -3.24 22.13
C ILE A 58 -2.40 -2.29 22.87
N SER A 59 -3.67 -2.23 22.46
CA SER A 59 -4.66 -1.34 23.09
C SER A 59 -4.81 -1.65 24.59
N LYS A 60 -4.85 -2.94 24.95
CA LYS A 60 -4.87 -3.40 26.34
C LYS A 60 -3.59 -3.00 27.08
N ALA A 61 -2.42 -3.20 26.48
CA ALA A 61 -1.14 -2.84 27.07
C ALA A 61 -1.03 -1.33 27.32
N ILE A 62 -1.42 -0.49 26.36
CA ILE A 62 -1.44 0.97 26.49
C ILE A 62 -2.37 1.41 27.64
N SER A 63 -3.54 0.77 27.78
CA SER A 63 -4.49 1.07 28.87
C SER A 63 -3.93 0.81 30.28
N ILE A 64 -2.86 0.01 30.40
CA ILE A 64 -2.20 -0.34 31.67
C ILE A 64 -0.87 0.44 31.81
N GLY A 65 -0.05 0.42 30.76
CA GLY A 65 1.31 0.98 30.77
C GLY A 65 1.33 2.51 30.81
N ALA A 66 0.49 3.20 30.03
CA ALA A 66 0.49 4.67 30.03
C ALA A 66 0.10 5.27 31.39
N PRO A 67 -0.95 4.76 32.10
CA PRO A 67 -1.22 5.19 33.48
C PRO A 67 -0.09 4.89 34.46
N ALA A 68 0.56 3.71 34.37
CA ALA A 68 1.69 3.36 35.24
C ALA A 68 2.87 4.32 35.05
N TYR A 69 3.20 4.64 33.80
CA TYR A 69 4.24 5.63 33.47
C TYR A 69 3.90 7.02 34.05
N ASN A 70 2.66 7.48 33.86
CA ASN A 70 2.20 8.77 34.39
C ASN A 70 2.21 8.82 35.93
N ALA A 71 2.10 7.68 36.60
CA ALA A 71 2.23 7.55 38.05
C ALA A 71 3.69 7.46 38.53
N GLY A 72 4.67 7.48 37.62
CA GLY A 72 6.10 7.36 37.91
C GLY A 72 6.61 5.91 37.95
N ASP A 73 5.76 4.92 37.74
CA ASP A 73 6.13 3.50 37.68
C ASP A 73 6.57 3.13 36.25
N ILE A 74 7.75 3.65 35.88
CA ILE A 74 8.33 3.48 34.54
C ILE A 74 8.69 2.00 34.30
N ASN A 75 9.17 1.31 35.33
CA ASN A 75 9.54 -0.11 35.25
C ASN A 75 8.35 -1.00 34.88
N LYS A 76 7.19 -0.77 35.52
CA LYS A 76 5.96 -1.49 35.18
C LYS A 76 5.50 -1.22 33.76
N CYS A 77 5.55 0.04 33.30
CA CYS A 77 5.22 0.39 31.92
C CYS A 77 6.11 -0.38 30.92
N ALA A 78 7.43 -0.32 31.12
CA ALA A 78 8.39 -0.99 30.26
C ALA A 78 8.20 -2.52 30.24
N THR A 79 7.89 -3.11 31.39
CA THR A 79 7.62 -4.56 31.51
C THR A 79 6.35 -4.95 30.75
N VAL A 80 5.24 -4.24 30.97
CA VAL A 80 3.96 -4.50 30.28
C VAL A 80 4.11 -4.40 28.76
N TYR A 81 4.81 -3.37 28.26
CA TYR A 81 5.06 -3.24 26.83
C TYR A 81 5.99 -4.33 26.29
N GLN A 82 7.05 -4.70 27.01
CA GLN A 82 7.96 -5.74 26.55
C GLN A 82 7.27 -7.11 26.48
N ASP A 83 6.48 -7.47 27.48
CA ASP A 83 5.76 -8.74 27.50
C ASP A 83 4.73 -8.80 26.36
N THR A 84 4.02 -7.69 26.14
CA THR A 84 3.09 -7.56 25.00
C THR A 84 3.81 -7.67 23.66
N ALA A 85 4.99 -7.04 23.52
CA ALA A 85 5.79 -7.11 22.31
C ALA A 85 6.20 -8.56 21.99
N LYS A 86 6.65 -9.33 22.99
CA LYS A 86 6.99 -10.75 22.84
C LYS A 86 5.77 -11.62 22.48
N GLU A 87 4.59 -11.27 22.96
CA GLU A 87 3.35 -11.97 22.57
C GLU A 87 3.03 -11.72 21.09
N ILE A 88 3.15 -10.47 20.64
CA ILE A 88 2.85 -10.06 19.26
C ILE A 88 3.80 -10.69 18.25
N THR A 89 5.09 -10.87 18.57
CA THR A 89 6.04 -11.50 17.63
C THR A 89 5.64 -12.92 17.23
N SER A 90 4.84 -13.59 18.06
CA SER A 90 4.31 -14.94 17.80
C SER A 90 3.06 -14.96 16.92
N LEU A 91 2.40 -13.82 16.70
CA LEU A 91 1.13 -13.74 15.94
C LEU A 91 1.33 -13.76 14.42
N GLY A 92 2.54 -13.53 13.89
CA GLY A 92 2.76 -13.45 12.45
C GLY A 92 2.10 -12.21 11.82
N ILE A 93 2.48 -11.03 12.30
CA ILE A 93 2.12 -9.73 11.72
C ILE A 93 2.95 -9.44 10.44
N PRO A 94 2.60 -8.44 9.61
CA PRO A 94 3.38 -8.10 8.41
C PRO A 94 4.88 -7.96 8.70
N SER A 95 5.70 -8.50 7.79
CA SER A 95 7.14 -8.72 8.00
C SER A 95 7.90 -7.42 8.34
N ALA A 96 7.52 -6.29 7.75
CA ALA A 96 8.11 -4.99 8.03
C ALA A 96 7.94 -4.59 9.52
N LEU A 97 6.71 -4.71 10.04
CA LEU A 97 6.39 -4.43 11.44
C LEU A 97 7.03 -5.46 12.38
N GLN A 98 7.06 -6.73 11.97
CA GLN A 98 7.67 -7.79 12.75
C GLN A 98 9.18 -7.57 12.91
N SER A 99 9.85 -7.11 11.85
CA SER A 99 11.28 -6.83 11.85
C SER A 99 11.62 -5.62 12.73
N GLU A 100 10.82 -4.56 12.68
CA GLU A 100 10.96 -3.39 13.56
C GLU A 100 10.78 -3.76 15.04
N LEU A 101 9.74 -4.57 15.34
CA LEU A 101 9.46 -5.03 16.69
C LEU A 101 10.57 -5.93 17.24
N LEU A 102 11.09 -6.87 16.44
CA LEU A 102 12.19 -7.76 16.83
C LEU A 102 13.48 -6.98 17.07
N ALA A 103 13.82 -6.04 16.19
CA ALA A 103 15.01 -5.22 16.34
C ALA A 103 15.01 -4.43 17.66
N GLU A 104 13.85 -3.93 18.09
CA GLU A 104 13.73 -3.22 19.36
C GLU A 104 13.76 -4.16 20.57
N ILE A 105 13.17 -5.37 20.47
CA ILE A 105 13.25 -6.38 21.53
C ILE A 105 14.69 -6.84 21.76
N ASP A 106 15.44 -7.06 20.68
CA ASP A 106 16.83 -7.54 20.70
C ASP A 106 17.83 -6.45 21.12
N ASN A 107 17.41 -5.17 21.06
CA ASN A 107 18.22 -4.05 21.51
C ASN A 107 18.29 -3.97 23.05
N ASN A 108 19.12 -4.84 23.63
CA ASN A 108 19.40 -4.92 25.07
C ASN A 108 20.17 -3.70 25.63
N GLU A 109 20.54 -2.71 24.79
CA GLU A 109 21.33 -1.55 25.21
C GLU A 109 20.51 -0.33 25.63
N THR A 110 19.16 -0.39 25.63
CA THR A 110 18.34 0.66 26.24
C THR A 110 18.50 0.62 27.76
N SER A 111 19.53 1.32 28.27
CA SER A 111 19.98 1.26 29.66
C SER A 111 18.99 1.77 30.71
N ASN A 112 17.83 2.27 30.29
CA ASN A 112 16.78 2.78 31.18
C ASN A 112 15.39 2.37 30.67
N ASP A 113 14.56 1.86 31.58
CA ASP A 113 13.14 1.52 31.37
C ASP A 113 12.36 2.63 30.66
N ASN A 114 12.72 3.90 30.90
CA ASN A 114 12.13 5.04 30.22
C ASN A 114 12.33 4.99 28.69
N ALA A 115 13.56 4.77 28.24
CA ALA A 115 13.88 4.71 26.82
C ALA A 115 13.15 3.54 26.15
N LYS A 116 13.13 2.39 26.83
CA LYS A 116 12.44 1.17 26.38
C LYS A 116 10.93 1.34 26.27
N ALA A 117 10.29 1.97 27.25
CA ALA A 117 8.85 2.24 27.23
C ALA A 117 8.46 3.12 26.03
N TRP A 118 9.22 4.19 25.76
CA TRP A 118 8.97 5.06 24.61
C TRP A 118 9.31 4.43 23.26
N ALA A 119 10.35 3.61 23.19
CA ALA A 119 10.71 2.93 21.96
C ALA A 119 9.63 1.91 21.55
N LEU A 120 9.21 1.05 22.47
CA LEU A 120 8.10 0.11 22.23
C LEU A 120 6.78 0.84 21.94
N ARG A 121 6.52 1.97 22.60
CA ARG A 121 5.31 2.76 22.34
C ARG A 121 5.24 3.26 20.89
N ARG A 122 6.36 3.75 20.33
CA ARG A 122 6.40 4.20 18.93
C ARG A 122 6.09 3.08 17.96
N ILE A 123 6.60 1.87 18.23
CA ILE A 123 6.31 0.68 17.40
C ILE A 123 4.84 0.26 17.55
N PHE A 124 4.31 0.31 18.76
CA PHE A 124 2.89 0.04 19.01
C PHE A 124 1.98 1.00 18.27
N ASP A 125 2.27 2.30 18.30
CA ASP A 125 1.53 3.30 17.55
C ASP A 125 1.64 3.01 16.03
N SER A 126 2.83 2.66 15.52
CA SER A 126 3.03 2.23 14.12
C SER A 126 2.18 1.01 13.72
N ILE A 127 2.10 -0.02 14.58
CA ILE A 127 1.27 -1.21 14.33
C ILE A 127 -0.23 -0.87 14.39
N VAL A 128 -0.64 -0.03 15.34
CA VAL A 128 -2.05 0.39 15.49
C VAL A 128 -2.51 1.19 14.27
N ASP A 129 -1.66 2.07 13.76
CA ASP A 129 -1.94 2.91 12.60
C ASP A 129 -1.77 2.16 11.27
N TYR A 130 -1.10 1.00 11.28
CA TYR A 130 -0.89 0.22 10.08
C TYR A 130 -2.21 -0.32 9.50
N THR A 131 -2.43 -0.05 8.23
CA THR A 131 -3.55 -0.55 7.45
C THR A 131 -3.02 -1.50 6.40
N LEU A 132 -3.62 -2.69 6.31
CA LEU A 132 -3.23 -3.67 5.29
C LEU A 132 -3.52 -3.09 3.90
N PRO A 133 -2.55 -3.13 2.97
CA PRO A 133 -2.81 -2.67 1.62
C PRO A 133 -3.81 -3.58 0.92
N LEU A 134 -4.73 -2.98 0.16
CA LEU A 134 -5.54 -3.75 -0.80
C LEU A 134 -4.65 -4.32 -1.90
N THR A 135 -4.93 -5.55 -2.29
CA THR A 135 -4.28 -6.23 -3.42
C THR A 135 -5.35 -6.80 -4.35
N PRO A 136 -5.04 -7.00 -5.64
CA PRO A 136 -5.93 -7.74 -6.53
C PRO A 136 -6.26 -9.12 -5.97
N SER A 137 -7.53 -9.53 -6.05
CA SER A 137 -7.97 -10.84 -5.54
C SER A 137 -7.39 -11.98 -6.39
N PRO A 138 -6.78 -13.01 -5.77
CA PRO A 138 -6.22 -14.16 -6.48
C PRO A 138 -7.28 -15.11 -7.03
N GLU A 139 -8.50 -15.10 -6.49
CA GLU A 139 -9.58 -15.94 -6.99
C GLU A 139 -10.46 -15.18 -8.00
N PRO A 140 -10.84 -15.81 -9.13
CA PRO A 140 -11.77 -15.26 -10.11
C PRO A 140 -13.23 -15.29 -9.61
N THR A 141 -13.45 -15.01 -8.33
CA THR A 141 -14.77 -14.92 -7.67
C THR A 141 -15.36 -13.52 -7.82
N ILE A 142 -15.06 -12.82 -8.90
CA ILE A 142 -15.69 -11.55 -9.22
C ILE A 142 -17.11 -11.88 -9.73
N PRO A 143 -18.20 -11.65 -8.96
CA PRO A 143 -19.52 -11.59 -9.58
C PRO A 143 -19.42 -10.56 -10.69
N SER A 144 -19.90 -10.85 -11.90
CA SER A 144 -19.77 -9.99 -13.10
C SER A 144 -19.82 -8.49 -12.79
N VAL A 145 -18.66 -7.87 -12.54
CA VAL A 145 -18.54 -6.43 -12.32
C VAL A 145 -18.39 -5.77 -13.67
N THR A 146 -19.10 -4.68 -13.87
CA THR A 146 -18.93 -3.85 -15.05
C THR A 146 -17.84 -2.84 -14.75
N LEU A 147 -16.79 -2.80 -15.59
CA LEU A 147 -15.71 -1.82 -15.50
C LEU A 147 -16.02 -0.65 -16.43
N GLU A 148 -16.01 0.55 -15.86
CA GLU A 148 -16.29 1.80 -16.57
C GLU A 148 -15.04 2.69 -16.51
N PRO A 149 -14.18 2.67 -17.55
CA PRO A 149 -12.94 3.43 -17.56
C PRO A 149 -13.22 4.93 -17.56
N PHE A 150 -12.35 5.69 -16.88
CA PHE A 150 -12.45 7.13 -16.91
C PHE A 150 -12.20 7.70 -18.31
N THR A 151 -13.07 8.60 -18.74
CA THR A 151 -12.89 9.31 -20.01
C THR A 151 -12.02 10.56 -19.80
N GLN A 152 -11.39 11.06 -20.87
CA GLN A 152 -10.67 12.34 -20.84
C GLN A 152 -11.56 13.54 -20.51
N THR A 153 -12.88 13.41 -20.69
CA THR A 153 -13.85 14.45 -20.31
C THR A 153 -14.13 14.43 -18.82
N GLN A 154 -14.03 13.27 -18.17
CA GLN A 154 -14.13 13.14 -16.72
C GLN A 154 -12.81 13.53 -16.06
N LEU A 155 -11.69 12.93 -16.48
CA LEU A 155 -10.38 13.11 -15.87
C LEU A 155 -9.46 13.95 -16.76
N PRO A 156 -8.98 15.12 -16.28
CA PRO A 156 -7.97 15.88 -17.00
C PRO A 156 -6.72 15.04 -17.28
N ASN A 157 -6.05 15.26 -18.42
CA ASN A 157 -4.85 14.49 -18.76
C ASN A 157 -3.70 14.75 -17.77
N GLU A 158 -3.54 15.99 -17.33
CA GLU A 158 -2.43 16.40 -16.47
C GLU A 158 -2.90 16.60 -15.02
N PRO A 159 -2.33 15.86 -14.05
CA PRO A 159 -2.58 16.08 -12.65
C PRO A 159 -1.84 17.33 -12.12
N LEU A 160 -2.35 17.87 -11.02
CA LEU A 160 -1.60 18.76 -10.16
C LEU A 160 -0.63 17.94 -9.28
N GLY A 161 0.65 18.27 -9.34
CA GLY A 161 1.66 17.73 -8.43
C GLY A 161 1.59 18.37 -7.04
N VAL A 162 1.46 17.54 -6.00
CA VAL A 162 1.53 17.94 -4.59
C VAL A 162 2.67 17.17 -3.94
N MET A 163 3.73 17.88 -3.59
CA MET A 163 4.99 17.33 -3.08
C MET A 163 5.25 17.81 -1.65
N ASP A 164 6.29 17.26 -1.02
CA ASP A 164 6.73 17.56 0.35
C ASP A 164 7.61 18.82 0.47
N ASN A 165 7.67 19.66 -0.56
CA ASN A 165 8.58 20.81 -0.63
C ASN A 165 8.35 21.87 0.48
N VAL A 166 7.23 21.79 1.19
CA VAL A 166 6.97 22.62 2.38
C VAL A 166 7.96 22.23 3.47
N MET A 167 8.72 23.21 3.99
CA MET A 167 9.87 23.02 4.89
C MET A 167 11.13 22.42 4.24
N GLY A 168 11.23 22.42 2.91
CA GLY A 168 12.46 22.07 2.21
C GLY A 168 12.60 20.59 1.85
N GLY A 169 11.52 19.80 1.93
CA GLY A 169 11.48 18.48 1.32
C GLY A 169 11.88 18.52 -0.16
N ILE A 170 12.47 17.44 -0.64
CA ILE A 170 13.05 17.35 -1.99
C ILE A 170 12.44 16.23 -2.82
N SER A 171 11.30 15.67 -2.39
CA SER A 171 10.64 14.62 -3.15
C SER A 171 10.08 15.15 -4.46
N ARG A 172 10.13 14.31 -5.48
CA ARG A 172 9.70 14.64 -6.84
C ARG A 172 8.76 13.57 -7.34
N GLY A 173 7.78 13.98 -8.15
CA GLY A 173 6.80 13.09 -8.77
C GLY A 173 6.25 13.69 -10.06
N SER A 174 6.11 12.86 -11.08
CA SER A 174 5.71 13.23 -12.42
C SER A 174 4.78 12.19 -13.02
N TRP A 175 3.99 12.61 -14.01
CA TRP A 175 2.99 11.79 -14.69
C TRP A 175 3.33 11.62 -16.17
N ILE A 176 3.13 10.41 -16.70
CA ILE A 176 3.19 10.12 -18.14
C ILE A 176 1.80 9.67 -18.60
N SER A 177 0.99 10.63 -19.06
CA SER A 177 -0.42 10.42 -19.43
C SER A 177 -0.66 9.33 -20.47
N LYS A 178 0.26 9.14 -21.42
CA LYS A 178 0.13 8.11 -22.47
C LYS A 178 0.37 6.68 -21.98
N ALA A 179 1.09 6.53 -20.87
CA ALA A 179 1.50 5.25 -20.31
C ALA A 179 0.85 4.98 -18.95
N ASN A 180 0.03 5.91 -18.45
CA ASN A 180 -0.56 5.86 -17.12
C ASN A 180 0.49 5.58 -16.02
N THR A 181 1.61 6.30 -16.11
CA THR A 181 2.78 6.08 -15.24
C THR A 181 2.98 7.23 -14.28
N PHE A 182 2.95 6.93 -12.99
CA PHE A 182 3.40 7.81 -11.92
C PHE A 182 4.80 7.41 -11.47
N PHE A 183 5.76 8.32 -11.57
CA PHE A 183 7.15 8.03 -11.25
C PHE A 183 7.81 9.20 -10.54
N GLY A 184 8.91 8.93 -9.85
CA GLY A 184 9.67 9.95 -9.16
C GLY A 184 10.63 9.40 -8.13
N GLU A 185 11.00 10.24 -7.19
CA GLU A 185 11.93 9.91 -6.12
C GLU A 185 11.45 10.59 -4.84
N THR A 186 11.23 9.81 -3.79
CA THR A 186 10.87 10.33 -2.45
C THR A 186 12.10 10.35 -1.55
N SER A 187 12.23 11.36 -0.70
CA SER A 187 13.37 11.52 0.20
C SER A 187 12.93 11.86 1.62
N LEU A 188 13.58 11.25 2.60
CA LEU A 188 13.37 11.56 4.02
C LEU A 188 14.08 12.86 4.45
N ALA A 189 14.89 13.46 3.57
CA ALA A 189 15.58 14.71 3.86
C ALA A 189 14.60 15.85 4.18
N ASN A 190 14.98 16.72 5.10
CA ASN A 190 14.19 17.90 5.51
C ASN A 190 12.76 17.54 5.96
N ASN A 191 12.59 16.41 6.63
CA ASN A 191 11.30 15.85 7.07
C ASN A 191 10.31 15.52 5.95
N GLY A 192 10.81 15.40 4.71
CA GLY A 192 10.05 15.00 3.55
C GLY A 192 9.60 13.54 3.54
N GLY A 193 9.26 13.04 2.37
CA GLY A 193 9.02 11.64 2.06
C GLY A 193 7.67 11.40 1.40
N PHE A 194 7.15 12.34 0.59
CA PHE A 194 5.98 12.04 -0.23
C PHE A 194 5.96 12.79 -1.56
N ALA A 195 5.33 12.15 -2.54
CA ALA A 195 4.97 12.72 -3.83
C ALA A 195 3.53 12.32 -4.16
N SER A 196 2.72 13.24 -4.67
CA SER A 196 1.32 12.97 -4.97
C SER A 196 0.86 13.69 -6.22
N LEU A 197 -0.03 13.04 -6.97
CA LEU A 197 -0.67 13.57 -8.17
C LEU A 197 -2.18 13.67 -7.94
N ARG A 198 -2.77 14.81 -8.32
CA ARG A 198 -4.17 15.16 -8.04
C ARG A 198 -4.90 15.53 -9.31
N TRP A 199 -5.97 14.82 -9.62
CA TRP A 199 -6.92 15.17 -10.67
C TRP A 199 -8.17 15.76 -10.06
N ARG A 200 -8.27 17.09 -10.13
CA ARG A 200 -9.47 17.80 -9.73
C ARG A 200 -10.48 17.75 -10.87
N PHE A 201 -11.70 17.31 -10.58
CA PHE A 201 -12.75 17.26 -11.57
C PHE A 201 -13.24 18.67 -11.91
N PRO A 202 -13.42 19.01 -13.19
CA PRO A 202 -13.98 20.31 -13.59
C PRO A 202 -15.40 20.55 -13.04
N GLN A 203 -16.15 19.46 -12.86
CA GLN A 203 -17.49 19.44 -12.28
C GLN A 203 -17.55 18.35 -11.20
N LYS A 204 -18.42 18.52 -10.20
CA LYS A 204 -18.65 17.47 -9.21
C LYS A 204 -19.19 16.22 -9.89
N GLN A 205 -18.63 15.07 -9.56
CA GLN A 205 -19.05 13.79 -10.12
C GLN A 205 -20.02 13.08 -9.18
N ASN A 206 -21.03 12.45 -9.75
CA ASN A 206 -21.92 11.56 -9.00
C ASN A 206 -21.57 10.10 -9.36
N TRP A 207 -20.95 9.41 -8.41
CA TRP A 207 -20.53 8.01 -8.49
C TRP A 207 -21.37 7.11 -7.57
N SER A 208 -22.53 7.57 -7.09
CA SER A 208 -23.38 6.79 -6.18
C SER A 208 -23.93 5.48 -6.74
N TYR A 209 -23.87 5.30 -8.06
CA TYR A 209 -24.23 4.05 -8.73
C TYR A 209 -23.09 3.02 -8.71
N ALA A 210 -21.85 3.46 -8.50
CA ALA A 210 -20.67 2.60 -8.50
C ALA A 210 -20.37 2.10 -7.07
N LYS A 211 -19.73 0.93 -6.99
CA LYS A 211 -19.28 0.34 -5.73
C LYS A 211 -17.90 0.86 -5.30
N GLY A 212 -17.09 1.30 -6.26
CA GLY A 212 -15.75 1.81 -5.99
C GLY A 212 -14.93 2.07 -7.24
N ILE A 213 -13.61 2.15 -7.04
CA ILE A 213 -12.61 2.38 -8.09
C ILE A 213 -11.96 1.06 -8.45
N TYR A 214 -11.63 0.87 -9.72
CA TYR A 214 -10.73 -0.21 -10.13
C TYR A 214 -9.43 0.33 -10.73
N ILE A 215 -8.36 -0.47 -10.61
CA ILE A 215 -7.10 -0.26 -11.31
C ILE A 215 -6.69 -1.58 -11.96
N LYS A 216 -6.50 -1.58 -13.27
CA LYS A 216 -6.17 -2.76 -14.08
C LYS A 216 -4.74 -2.68 -14.59
N GLY A 217 -4.05 -3.83 -14.62
CA GLY A 217 -2.68 -3.93 -15.13
C GLY A 217 -1.65 -3.26 -14.23
N LEU A 218 -1.88 -3.28 -12.91
CA LEU A 218 -1.04 -2.63 -11.91
C LEU A 218 0.40 -3.20 -11.92
N ARG A 219 1.41 -2.33 -11.99
CA ARG A 219 2.83 -2.70 -11.96
C ARG A 219 3.62 -1.69 -11.15
N HIS A 220 4.42 -2.19 -10.20
CA HIS A 220 5.28 -1.37 -9.36
C HIS A 220 6.75 -1.68 -9.67
N SER A 221 7.63 -0.68 -9.57
CA SER A 221 9.09 -0.92 -9.66
C SER A 221 9.63 -1.79 -8.51
N LYS A 222 9.01 -1.72 -7.33
CA LYS A 222 9.37 -2.50 -6.15
C LYS A 222 8.12 -3.07 -5.44
N PRO A 223 7.46 -4.10 -6.00
CA PRO A 223 6.14 -4.56 -5.55
C PRO A 223 6.15 -5.13 -4.12
N MET A 224 7.28 -5.64 -3.63
CA MET A 224 7.44 -6.18 -2.26
C MET A 224 7.71 -5.10 -1.20
N GLU A 225 8.08 -3.89 -1.62
CA GLU A 225 8.48 -2.80 -0.72
C GLU A 225 7.45 -1.66 -0.74
N HIS A 226 7.04 -1.27 -1.94
CA HIS A 226 6.29 -0.04 -2.17
C HIS A 226 4.79 -0.28 -2.15
N THR A 227 4.11 0.39 -1.21
CA THR A 227 2.67 0.61 -1.24
C THR A 227 2.37 2.02 -1.74
N PHE A 228 1.20 2.20 -2.35
CA PHE A 228 0.71 3.50 -2.79
C PHE A 228 -0.64 3.78 -2.16
N ARG A 229 -1.08 5.03 -2.23
CA ARG A 229 -2.41 5.42 -1.76
C ARG A 229 -3.23 5.97 -2.91
N ILE A 230 -4.47 5.49 -3.02
CA ILE A 230 -5.50 6.18 -3.77
C ILE A 230 -6.13 7.21 -2.83
N ILE A 231 -6.50 8.36 -3.38
CA ILE A 231 -7.02 9.47 -2.59
C ILE A 231 -8.27 10.00 -3.24
N LEU A 232 -9.29 10.26 -2.42
CA LEU A 232 -10.53 10.87 -2.85
C LEU A 232 -10.87 12.09 -2.02
N LYS A 233 -11.57 13.03 -2.66
CA LYS A 233 -12.26 14.13 -2.00
C LYS A 233 -13.70 14.18 -2.45
N ASP A 234 -14.57 14.42 -1.49
CA ASP A 234 -15.96 14.81 -1.67
C ASP A 234 -16.14 16.29 -1.32
N ASP A 235 -17.38 16.77 -1.30
CA ASP A 235 -17.67 18.15 -0.93
C ASP A 235 -17.41 18.48 0.55
N ASN A 236 -17.35 17.49 1.44
CA ASN A 236 -16.99 17.70 2.84
C ASN A 236 -15.50 18.06 2.94
N CYS A 237 -14.66 17.38 2.16
CA CYS A 237 -13.23 17.68 2.05
C CYS A 237 -12.97 19.09 1.50
N GLU A 238 -13.90 19.69 0.76
CA GLU A 238 -13.78 21.09 0.30
C GLU A 238 -14.06 22.10 1.43
N ARG A 239 -14.79 21.70 2.47
CA ARG A 239 -15.11 22.54 3.65
C ARG A 239 -14.02 22.46 4.71
N VAL A 240 -13.27 21.36 4.74
CA VAL A 240 -12.16 21.12 5.66
C VAL A 240 -10.84 21.20 4.91
N ARG A 241 -10.10 22.30 5.12
CA ARG A 241 -8.88 22.57 4.36
C ARG A 241 -7.87 21.43 4.48
N LEU A 242 -7.32 21.00 3.35
CA LEU A 242 -6.33 19.91 3.24
C LEU A 242 -6.88 18.52 3.66
N ALA A 243 -8.20 18.37 3.82
CA ALA A 243 -8.80 17.09 4.09
C ALA A 243 -8.91 16.22 2.84
N ASN A 244 -8.84 14.91 3.04
CA ASN A 244 -9.03 13.89 2.01
C ASN A 244 -9.22 12.51 2.66
N TYR A 245 -9.74 11.55 1.89
CA TYR A 245 -9.81 10.14 2.26
C TYR A 245 -8.72 9.36 1.52
N LYS A 246 -8.08 8.41 2.17
CA LYS A 246 -6.99 7.63 1.56
C LYS A 246 -7.20 6.15 1.79
N VAL A 247 -6.86 5.35 0.78
CA VAL A 247 -6.81 3.89 0.91
C VAL A 247 -5.45 3.42 0.39
N VAL A 248 -4.82 2.53 1.15
CA VAL A 248 -3.51 1.96 0.81
C VAL A 248 -3.72 0.74 -0.10
N PHE A 249 -2.88 0.60 -1.13
CA PHE A 249 -2.86 -0.58 -1.98
C PHE A 249 -1.42 -0.99 -2.35
N ALA A 250 -1.27 -2.25 -2.75
CA ALA A 250 -0.02 -2.85 -3.18
C ALA A 250 -0.25 -3.74 -4.41
N ASN A 251 0.85 -4.10 -5.08
CA ASN A 251 0.79 -5.11 -6.13
C ASN A 251 0.54 -6.49 -5.50
N PRO A 252 -0.13 -7.45 -6.17
CA PRO A 252 -0.17 -8.81 -5.68
C PRO A 252 1.23 -9.45 -5.75
N ASP A 253 1.47 -10.45 -4.90
CA ASP A 253 2.74 -11.20 -4.84
C ASP A 253 3.04 -11.96 -6.15
N GLN A 254 2.03 -12.14 -7.00
CA GLN A 254 2.12 -12.76 -8.31
C GLN A 254 1.57 -11.81 -9.37
N VAL A 255 2.14 -11.83 -10.57
CA VAL A 255 1.58 -11.11 -11.72
C VAL A 255 0.19 -11.68 -12.00
N GLN A 256 -0.83 -10.94 -11.58
CA GLN A 256 -2.23 -11.27 -11.83
C GLN A 256 -2.80 -10.14 -12.67
N ASP A 257 -3.39 -10.49 -13.81
CA ASP A 257 -4.07 -9.53 -14.70
C ASP A 257 -5.44 -9.08 -14.14
N GLN A 258 -5.78 -9.48 -12.92
CA GLN A 258 -7.04 -9.09 -12.28
C GLN A 258 -6.99 -7.62 -11.85
N PRO A 259 -8.10 -6.87 -12.00
CA PRO A 259 -8.17 -5.51 -11.51
C PRO A 259 -8.13 -5.48 -9.99
N LEU A 260 -7.35 -4.54 -9.44
CA LEU A 260 -7.49 -4.12 -8.05
C LEU A 260 -8.85 -3.44 -7.90
N LEU A 261 -9.71 -3.95 -7.02
CA LEU A 261 -10.98 -3.30 -6.67
C LEU A 261 -10.80 -2.57 -5.33
N ILE A 262 -11.18 -1.29 -5.30
CA ILE A 262 -11.10 -0.41 -4.15
C ILE A 262 -12.53 0.06 -3.83
N PRO A 263 -13.26 -0.64 -2.96
CA PRO A 263 -14.61 -0.25 -2.55
C PRO A 263 -14.66 1.15 -1.92
N PHE A 264 -15.75 1.89 -2.14
CA PHE A 264 -15.96 3.17 -1.45
C PHE A 264 -16.08 3.02 0.07
N THR A 265 -16.42 1.83 0.57
CA THR A 265 -16.47 1.53 2.00
C THR A 265 -15.09 1.56 2.67
N GLU A 266 -14.01 1.46 1.91
CA GLU A 266 -12.64 1.60 2.44
C GLU A 266 -12.26 3.07 2.70
N PHE A 267 -13.03 4.04 2.18
CA PHE A 267 -12.82 5.47 2.40
C PHE A 267 -13.71 5.96 3.56
N ASP A 268 -13.56 5.33 4.72
CA ASP A 268 -14.41 5.56 5.89
C ASP A 268 -13.90 6.66 6.83
N GLN A 269 -12.60 6.98 6.77
CA GLN A 269 -11.93 7.91 7.67
C GLN A 269 -11.35 9.11 6.89
N MET A 270 -11.90 10.31 7.13
CA MET A 270 -11.31 11.54 6.61
C MET A 270 -10.05 11.89 7.39
N GLU A 271 -9.00 12.33 6.70
CA GLU A 271 -7.75 12.77 7.29
C GLU A 271 -7.45 14.23 6.93
N GLN A 272 -6.86 14.98 7.86
CA GLN A 272 -6.30 16.30 7.62
C GLN A 272 -4.81 16.30 7.91
N MET A 273 -4.00 16.60 6.89
CA MET A 273 -2.53 16.63 7.00
C MET A 273 -1.94 15.35 7.62
N GLY A 274 -2.54 14.19 7.31
CA GLY A 274 -2.10 12.88 7.81
C GLY A 274 -2.64 12.49 9.18
N ASN A 275 -3.47 13.32 9.81
CA ASN A 275 -4.14 12.99 11.06
C ASN A 275 -5.61 12.63 10.80
N SER A 276 -6.06 11.50 11.35
CA SER A 276 -7.46 11.10 11.30
C SER A 276 -8.36 12.12 12.01
N LEU A 277 -9.45 12.50 11.36
CA LEU A 277 -10.48 13.37 11.92
C LEU A 277 -11.55 12.52 12.61
N VAL A 278 -11.45 12.42 13.93
CA VAL A 278 -12.41 11.67 14.75
C VAL A 278 -13.83 12.23 14.54
N GLY A 279 -14.78 11.33 14.25
CA GLY A 279 -16.18 11.69 14.00
C GLY A 279 -16.43 12.34 12.63
N SER A 280 -15.46 12.30 11.71
CA SER A 280 -15.70 12.68 10.31
C SER A 280 -16.72 11.76 9.63
N PRO A 281 -17.48 12.28 8.66
CA PRO A 281 -18.34 11.43 7.84
C PRO A 281 -17.50 10.50 6.97
N SER A 282 -18.09 9.38 6.56
CA SER A 282 -17.53 8.54 5.49
C SER A 282 -17.65 9.23 4.14
N PHE A 283 -16.84 8.80 3.18
CA PHE A 283 -16.83 9.34 1.82
C PHE A 283 -18.22 9.35 1.17
N ASN A 284 -18.60 10.51 0.61
CA ASN A 284 -19.86 10.67 -0.11
C ASN A 284 -19.66 10.55 -1.65
N PRO A 285 -20.03 9.43 -2.28
CA PRO A 285 -19.85 9.23 -3.72
C PRO A 285 -20.79 10.09 -4.57
N MET A 286 -21.79 10.78 -4.01
CA MET A 286 -22.70 11.62 -4.80
C MET A 286 -22.06 12.92 -5.31
N VAL A 287 -20.97 13.38 -4.70
CA VAL A 287 -20.39 14.71 -4.91
C VAL A 287 -18.86 14.69 -4.86
N VAL A 288 -18.26 13.86 -5.71
CA VAL A 288 -16.80 13.68 -5.78
C VAL A 288 -16.14 14.86 -6.49
N THR A 289 -15.05 15.37 -5.94
CA THR A 289 -14.35 16.58 -6.43
C THR A 289 -12.93 16.32 -6.92
N GLU A 290 -12.26 15.28 -6.40
CA GLU A 290 -10.87 14.98 -6.73
C GLU A 290 -10.56 13.50 -6.56
N ILE A 291 -9.74 12.96 -7.46
CA ILE A 291 -9.05 11.69 -7.31
C ILE A 291 -7.55 11.92 -7.36
N GLY A 292 -6.77 11.12 -6.64
CA GLY A 292 -5.32 11.23 -6.66
C GLY A 292 -4.61 9.95 -6.30
N ILE A 293 -3.33 9.92 -6.60
CA ILE A 293 -2.40 8.86 -6.20
C ILE A 293 -1.25 9.46 -5.38
N MET A 294 -0.69 8.68 -4.47
CA MET A 294 0.37 9.14 -3.57
C MET A 294 1.39 8.04 -3.30
N ALA A 295 2.64 8.41 -3.46
CA ALA A 295 3.83 7.73 -2.96
C ALA A 295 4.23 8.41 -1.65
N ILE A 296 4.40 7.64 -0.57
CA ILE A 296 4.69 8.21 0.73
C ILE A 296 5.46 7.21 1.60
N LYS A 297 6.34 7.76 2.44
CA LYS A 297 6.99 7.03 3.54
C LYS A 297 5.95 6.39 4.48
N PRO A 298 6.31 5.31 5.19
CA PRO A 298 7.63 4.68 5.22
C PRO A 298 7.89 3.75 4.03
N THR A 299 6.86 3.35 3.27
CA THR A 299 7.00 2.28 2.27
C THR A 299 7.66 2.73 0.98
N VAL A 300 7.44 3.98 0.56
CA VAL A 300 8.08 4.52 -0.66
C VAL A 300 9.16 5.50 -0.24
N VAL A 301 10.41 5.07 -0.33
CA VAL A 301 11.61 5.88 -0.10
C VAL A 301 12.60 5.59 -1.24
N GLY A 302 13.13 6.64 -1.85
CA GLY A 302 13.94 6.57 -3.06
C GLY A 302 13.10 6.54 -4.34
N GLU A 303 13.70 6.03 -5.41
CA GLU A 303 13.09 5.96 -6.74
C GLU A 303 11.88 5.02 -6.76
N PHE A 304 10.80 5.47 -7.39
CA PHE A 304 9.58 4.68 -7.57
C PHE A 304 8.97 4.86 -8.95
N GLN A 305 8.26 3.82 -9.38
CA GLN A 305 7.42 3.85 -10.57
C GLN A 305 6.18 2.98 -10.31
N LEU A 306 5.03 3.53 -10.66
CA LEU A 306 3.71 2.94 -10.60
C LEU A 306 3.09 3.06 -11.99
N GLU A 307 2.74 1.94 -12.59
CA GLU A 307 2.08 1.87 -13.89
C GLU A 307 0.76 1.11 -13.75
N PHE A 308 -0.20 1.47 -14.60
CA PHE A 308 -1.42 0.70 -14.79
C PHE A 308 -1.93 0.89 -16.21
N GLU A 309 -2.66 -0.08 -16.73
CA GLU A 309 -3.20 0.00 -18.09
C GLU A 309 -4.44 0.89 -18.11
N GLU A 310 -5.28 0.76 -17.11
CA GLU A 310 -6.60 1.39 -17.06
C GLU A 310 -7.06 1.58 -15.60
N TRP A 311 -7.88 2.59 -15.37
CA TRP A 311 -8.56 2.82 -14.10
C TRP A 311 -9.89 3.51 -14.33
N GLY A 312 -10.82 3.32 -13.40
CA GLY A 312 -12.20 3.76 -13.56
C GLY A 312 -13.06 3.36 -12.38
N LEU A 313 -14.36 3.28 -12.63
CA LEU A 313 -15.35 2.84 -11.66
C LEU A 313 -15.78 1.40 -11.93
N TYR A 314 -16.16 0.68 -10.87
CA TYR A 314 -16.82 -0.62 -11.02
C TYR A 314 -18.19 -0.64 -10.36
N VAL A 315 -19.11 -1.37 -10.98
CA VAL A 315 -20.52 -1.49 -10.59
C VAL A 315 -20.87 -2.92 -10.24
#